data_AF-A0A4P8SA94-F1
#
_entry.id   AF-A0A4P8SA94-F1
#
_cell.length_a   1.000
_cell.length_b   1.000
_cell.length_c   1.000
_cell.angle_alpha   90.00
_cell.angle_beta   90.00
_cell.angle_gamma   90.00
#
_symmetry.space_group_name_H-M   'P 1'
#
loop_
_entity.id
_entity.type
_entity.pdbx_description
1 polymer ?
#
loop_
_entity_poly.entity_id
_entity_poly.type
_entity_poly.pdbx_seq_one_letter_code
_entity_poly.pdbx_strand_id
1 'polypeptide(L)'
;MTLKKLALVPLLLSFAFSSSASIQVLGTRVIFNAQQKEETVRINNVGTTPALVQIWLDSRADSKISDKEDLPFMINPPISRINVGKSKVFRIFQTDEAVNKYPQDRESALWVNILDVPPEGELDANKLNIAVRTRIKFFYRPAGLKGDAITAAESLTWSGRRVAKGYEFTAENNTPFHISIANYKLGDDASTQTAGGMIAPFSKKAFVVKSDKTVANPVLKYNYITDLGAYVAKEYRASM
;
A
#
# COMPACT_ATOMS: atom_id res chain seq x y z
N MET A 1 -11.97 23.60 -50.24
CA MET A 1 -11.92 23.67 -48.75
C MET A 1 -12.75 22.50 -48.26
N THR A 2 -12.26 21.46 -47.57
CA THR A 2 -11.80 21.50 -46.17
C THR A 2 -11.18 20.15 -45.73
N LEU A 3 -10.36 19.46 -46.54
CA LEU A 3 -9.71 18.21 -46.11
C LEU A 3 -8.47 18.38 -45.21
N LYS A 4 -8.16 19.62 -44.77
CA LYS A 4 -6.97 19.92 -43.95
C LYS A 4 -7.21 19.90 -42.44
N LYS A 5 -8.42 19.58 -41.96
CA LYS A 5 -8.75 19.63 -40.52
C LYS A 5 -8.79 18.27 -39.79
N LEU A 6 -8.65 17.14 -40.49
CA LEU A 6 -8.78 15.82 -39.88
C LEU A 6 -7.47 15.19 -39.38
N ALA A 7 -6.32 15.81 -39.67
CA ALA A 7 -5.00 15.31 -39.27
C ALA A 7 -4.50 15.84 -37.91
N LEU A 8 -5.26 16.73 -37.25
CA LEU A 8 -4.81 17.35 -35.99
C LEU A 8 -5.19 16.56 -34.73
N VAL A 9 -6.11 15.59 -34.85
CA VAL A 9 -6.63 14.83 -33.70
C VAL A 9 -5.66 13.76 -33.16
N PRO A 10 -4.86 13.02 -33.96
CA PRO A 10 -3.94 12.02 -33.40
C PRO A 10 -2.67 12.65 -32.81
N LEU A 11 -2.38 13.93 -33.08
CA LEU A 11 -1.20 14.62 -32.52
C LEU A 11 -1.40 15.08 -31.06
N LEU A 12 -2.64 15.25 -30.62
CA LEU A 12 -2.99 15.68 -29.25
C LEU A 12 -3.02 14.54 -28.23
N LEU A 13 -3.01 13.27 -28.67
CA LEU A 13 -2.97 12.10 -27.77
C LEU A 13 -1.55 11.67 -27.35
N SER A 14 -0.51 12.34 -27.85
CA SER A 14 0.89 11.97 -27.56
C SER A 14 1.50 12.68 -26.34
N PHE A 15 0.77 13.58 -25.68
CA PHE A 15 1.19 14.16 -24.40
C PHE A 15 0.86 13.20 -23.25
N ALA A 16 1.57 12.06 -23.22
CA ALA A 16 1.68 11.30 -21.99
C ALA A 16 2.41 12.19 -20.97
N PHE A 17 1.68 12.64 -19.95
CA PHE A 17 2.29 13.33 -18.82
C PHE A 17 3.39 12.43 -18.25
N SER A 18 4.64 12.82 -18.45
CA SER A 18 5.76 12.18 -17.76
C SER A 18 5.57 12.46 -16.29
N SER A 19 5.25 11.42 -15.52
CA SER A 19 5.18 11.52 -14.07
C SER A 19 6.62 11.68 -13.57
N SER A 20 6.94 12.86 -13.04
CA SER A 20 8.24 13.13 -12.43
C SER A 20 8.33 12.44 -11.07
N ALA A 21 8.75 11.19 -11.06
CA ALA A 21 9.18 10.51 -9.85
C ALA A 21 10.72 10.55 -9.80
N SER A 22 11.29 10.93 -8.66
CA SER A 22 12.74 10.80 -8.45
C SER A 22 13.07 9.36 -8.06
N ILE A 23 12.45 8.90 -6.98
CA ILE A 23 12.63 7.55 -6.44
C ILE A 23 11.38 6.70 -6.67
N GLN A 24 11.58 5.53 -7.28
CA GLN A 24 10.57 4.50 -7.49
C GLN A 24 10.93 3.25 -6.68
N VAL A 25 10.01 2.84 -5.80
CA VAL A 25 10.12 1.58 -5.05
C VAL A 25 9.47 0.47 -5.89
N LEU A 26 10.18 -0.64 -6.07
CA LEU A 26 9.63 -1.80 -6.78
C LEU A 26 8.67 -2.55 -5.84
N GLY A 27 7.38 -2.38 -6.07
CA GLY A 27 6.31 -2.96 -5.25
C GLY A 27 5.66 -1.94 -4.31
N THR A 28 4.46 -2.28 -3.83
CA THR A 28 3.65 -1.42 -2.93
C THR A 28 3.58 -1.95 -1.50
N ARG A 29 4.29 -3.04 -1.23
CA ARG A 29 4.37 -3.76 0.04
C ARG A 29 5.53 -4.75 0.02
N VAL A 30 5.94 -5.17 1.21
CA VAL A 30 6.96 -6.20 1.44
C VAL A 30 6.30 -7.34 2.19
N ILE A 31 6.41 -8.55 1.66
CA ILE A 31 5.99 -9.78 2.35
C ILE A 31 7.25 -10.47 2.84
N PHE A 32 7.51 -10.39 4.14
CA PHE A 32 8.67 -11.02 4.75
C PHE A 32 8.31 -12.43 5.21
N ASN A 33 8.73 -13.44 4.45
CA ASN A 33 8.53 -14.83 4.83
C ASN A 33 9.60 -15.25 5.83
N ALA A 34 9.21 -15.58 7.07
CA ALA A 34 10.15 -15.87 8.16
C ALA A 34 11.13 -17.03 7.84
N GLN A 35 10.72 -17.99 7.00
CA GLN A 35 11.59 -19.09 6.57
C GLN A 35 12.78 -18.63 5.72
N GLN A 36 12.65 -17.51 5.00
CA GLN A 36 13.69 -17.00 4.09
C GLN A 36 14.76 -16.18 4.83
N LYS A 37 14.50 -15.73 6.06
CA LYS A 37 15.38 -14.92 6.93
C LYS A 37 15.84 -13.57 6.38
N GLU A 38 15.72 -13.32 5.09
CA GLU A 38 15.90 -12.03 4.44
C GLU A 38 14.79 -11.75 3.42
N GLU A 39 14.56 -10.47 3.14
CA GLU A 39 13.73 -10.00 2.04
C GLU A 39 14.34 -8.72 1.44
N THR A 40 14.01 -8.40 0.19
CA THR A 40 14.64 -7.28 -0.51
C THR A 40 13.65 -6.19 -0.91
N VAL A 41 14.11 -4.95 -0.83
CA VAL A 41 13.43 -3.77 -1.37
C VAL A 41 14.32 -3.17 -2.44
N ARG A 42 13.88 -3.22 -3.69
CA ARG A 42 14.58 -2.60 -4.81
C ARG A 42 14.05 -1.19 -5.04
N ILE A 43 14.97 -0.24 -5.15
CA ILE A 43 14.66 1.18 -5.35
C ILE A 43 15.41 1.66 -6.59
N ASN A 44 14.69 2.29 -7.51
CA ASN A 44 15.21 2.86 -8.74
C ASN A 44 15.19 4.38 -8.63
N ASN A 45 16.27 5.04 -9.07
CA ASN A 45 16.24 6.47 -9.33
C ASN A 45 15.90 6.69 -10.80
N VAL A 46 14.67 7.12 -11.06
CA VAL A 46 14.12 7.46 -12.38
C VAL A 46 14.02 8.97 -12.59
N GLY A 47 14.51 9.77 -11.63
CA GLY A 47 14.61 11.21 -11.70
C GLY A 47 15.81 11.70 -12.51
N THR A 48 16.05 13.01 -12.44
CA THR A 48 17.13 13.70 -13.17
C THR A 48 18.33 14.06 -12.30
N THR A 49 18.27 13.83 -10.99
CA THR A 49 19.36 14.09 -10.03
C THR A 49 19.63 12.88 -9.14
N PRO A 50 20.86 12.70 -8.61
CA PRO A 50 21.15 11.66 -7.63
C PRO A 50 20.35 11.90 -6.34
N ALA A 51 19.92 10.84 -5.68
CA ALA A 51 19.13 10.91 -4.45
C ALA A 51 19.84 10.19 -3.30
N LEU A 52 19.71 10.69 -2.09
CA LEU A 52 20.11 9.97 -0.88
C LEU A 52 18.86 9.30 -0.29
N VAL A 53 18.88 7.97 -0.23
CA VAL A 53 17.73 7.18 0.23
C VAL A 53 18.04 6.54 1.56
N GLN A 54 17.21 6.83 2.57
CA GLN A 54 17.25 6.19 3.90
C GLN A 54 16.02 5.28 4.06
N ILE A 55 16.23 4.10 4.66
CA ILE A 55 15.17 3.11 4.88
C ILE A 55 15.14 2.64 6.34
N TRP A 56 13.94 2.51 6.91
CA TRP A 56 13.75 1.94 8.24
C TRP A 56 12.37 1.29 8.38
N LEU A 57 12.21 0.45 9.42
CA LEU A 57 10.93 -0.14 9.79
C LEU A 57 10.27 0.65 10.93
N ASP A 58 8.94 0.56 11.00
CA ASP A 58 8.10 1.17 12.03
C ASP A 58 6.92 0.23 12.36
N SER A 59 6.53 0.12 13.63
CA SER A 59 5.37 -0.67 14.07
C SER A 59 4.12 0.16 14.37
N ARG A 60 4.23 1.49 14.42
CA ARG A 60 3.11 2.39 14.74
C ARG A 60 2.17 2.48 13.56
N ALA A 61 0.87 2.35 13.75
CA ALA A 61 -0.07 2.45 12.63
C ALA A 61 -0.27 3.89 12.10
N ASP A 62 0.02 4.91 12.91
CA ASP A 62 -0.07 6.30 12.48
C ASP A 62 1.11 6.70 11.59
N SER A 63 0.90 7.72 10.75
CA SER A 63 1.93 8.22 9.84
C SER A 63 2.82 9.28 10.46
N LYS A 64 2.85 9.45 11.79
CA LYS A 64 3.65 10.52 12.39
C LYS A 64 5.14 10.23 12.18
N ILE A 65 5.93 11.29 12.02
CA ILE A 65 7.38 11.17 12.07
C ILE A 65 7.75 11.19 13.55
N SER A 66 8.42 10.14 13.98
CA SER A 66 8.94 9.98 15.34
C SER A 66 10.24 9.19 15.25
N ASP A 67 10.95 9.13 16.35
CA ASP A 67 12.24 8.46 16.40
C ASP A 67 12.13 7.01 15.93
N LYS A 68 13.24 6.53 15.36
CA LYS A 68 13.37 5.17 14.86
C LYS A 68 13.12 4.20 16.01
N GLU A 69 12.19 3.26 15.80
CA GLU A 69 11.96 2.19 16.75
C GLU A 69 13.05 1.13 16.66
N ASP A 70 13.39 0.54 17.80
CA ASP A 70 14.24 -0.64 17.84
C ASP A 70 13.39 -1.89 17.55
N LEU A 71 13.31 -2.21 16.26
CA LEU A 71 12.64 -3.40 15.76
C LEU A 71 13.69 -4.47 15.43
N PRO A 72 13.36 -5.76 15.64
CA PRO A 72 14.32 -6.87 15.51
C PRO A 72 14.60 -7.24 14.05
N PHE A 73 14.93 -6.24 13.23
CA PHE A 73 15.29 -6.38 11.84
C PHE A 73 16.47 -5.47 11.53
N MET A 74 17.41 -5.98 10.73
CA MET A 74 18.54 -5.20 10.24
C MET A 74 18.34 -4.86 8.77
N ILE A 75 18.67 -3.63 8.37
CA ILE A 75 18.61 -3.23 6.95
C ILE A 75 20.00 -2.88 6.45
N ASN A 76 20.41 -3.51 5.35
CA ASN A 76 21.71 -3.28 4.72
C ASN A 76 21.58 -2.89 3.22
N PRO A 77 22.14 -1.75 2.79
CA PRO A 77 22.61 -0.65 3.64
C PRO A 77 21.41 0.09 4.28
N PRO A 78 21.54 0.76 5.44
CA PRO A 78 20.44 1.55 6.00
C PRO A 78 20.20 2.88 5.26
N ILE A 79 21.23 3.35 4.55
CA ILE A 79 21.21 4.57 3.73
C ILE A 79 22.12 4.37 2.50
N SER A 80 21.69 4.85 1.34
CA SER A 80 22.52 4.78 0.13
C SER A 80 22.21 5.94 -0.80
N ARG A 81 23.27 6.50 -1.41
CA ARG A 81 23.12 7.34 -2.60
C ARG A 81 22.74 6.47 -3.79
N ILE A 82 21.77 6.91 -4.60
CA ILE A 82 21.35 6.29 -5.85
C ILE A 82 21.52 7.31 -6.96
N ASN A 83 22.46 7.07 -7.87
CA ASN A 83 22.67 7.92 -9.03
C ASN A 83 21.53 7.78 -10.05
N VAL A 84 21.39 8.78 -10.91
CA VAL A 84 20.39 8.82 -11.98
C VAL A 84 20.44 7.55 -12.85
N GLY A 85 19.27 6.97 -13.10
CA GLY A 85 19.12 5.75 -13.90
C GLY A 85 19.70 4.48 -13.25
N LYS A 86 20.09 4.54 -11.98
CA LYS A 86 20.60 3.38 -11.23
C LYS A 86 19.56 2.85 -10.25
N SER A 87 19.74 1.58 -9.89
CA SER A 87 18.98 0.92 -8.83
C SER A 87 19.88 0.60 -7.64
N LYS A 88 19.28 0.53 -6.45
CA LYS A 88 19.86 -0.11 -5.28
C LYS A 88 18.90 -1.14 -4.70
N VAL A 89 19.49 -2.19 -4.12
CA VAL A 89 18.77 -3.23 -3.40
C VAL A 89 19.10 -3.07 -1.92
N PHE A 90 18.06 -2.92 -1.12
CA PHE A 90 18.11 -2.88 0.33
C PHE A 90 17.68 -4.23 0.86
N ARG A 91 18.53 -4.89 1.64
CA ARG A 91 18.23 -6.20 2.24
C ARG A 91 17.75 -6.00 3.66
N ILE A 92 16.60 -6.57 3.99
CA ILE A 92 16.06 -6.61 5.34
C ILE A 92 16.33 -8.01 5.87
N PHE A 93 17.00 -8.12 7.02
CA PHE A 93 17.32 -9.37 7.69
C PHE A 93 16.50 -9.47 8.96
N GLN A 94 16.00 -10.68 9.24
CA GLN A 94 15.42 -11.02 10.52
C GLN A 94 16.52 -11.26 11.55
N THR A 95 16.38 -10.74 12.76
CA THR A 95 17.21 -11.16 13.91
C THR A 95 16.53 -12.29 14.68
N ASP A 96 17.26 -13.01 15.52
CA ASP A 96 16.70 -14.10 16.34
C ASP A 96 15.60 -13.59 17.29
N GLU A 97 15.68 -12.32 17.73
CA GLU A 97 14.64 -11.69 18.57
C GLU A 97 13.29 -11.61 17.86
N ALA A 98 13.26 -11.40 16.54
CA ALA A 98 12.01 -11.29 15.79
C ALA A 98 11.18 -12.58 15.84
N VAL A 99 11.85 -13.74 15.85
CA VAL A 99 11.18 -15.04 15.93
C VAL A 99 10.35 -15.13 17.21
N ASN A 100 10.87 -14.60 18.32
CA ASN A 100 10.20 -14.65 19.62
C ASN A 100 9.26 -13.46 19.85
N LYS A 101 9.50 -12.32 19.20
CA LYS A 101 8.70 -11.10 19.35
C LYS A 101 7.32 -11.19 18.69
N TYR A 102 7.24 -11.82 17.52
CA TYR A 102 6.00 -11.85 16.73
C TYR A 102 5.22 -13.16 16.91
N PRO A 103 3.87 -13.11 16.91
CA PRO A 103 3.03 -14.31 16.91
C PRO A 103 3.40 -15.27 15.78
N GLN A 104 3.37 -16.58 16.06
CA GLN A 104 3.66 -17.62 15.07
C GLN A 104 2.39 -18.17 14.38
N ASP A 105 1.22 -17.83 14.91
CA ASP A 105 -0.09 -18.29 14.43
C ASP A 105 -0.76 -17.32 13.44
N ARG A 106 -0.17 -16.12 13.24
CA ARG A 106 -0.71 -15.07 12.36
C ARG A 106 0.36 -14.10 11.88
N GLU A 107 0.06 -13.40 10.80
CA GLU A 107 0.90 -12.30 10.33
C GLU A 107 0.97 -11.16 11.34
N SER A 108 2.09 -10.43 11.30
CA SER A 108 2.26 -9.13 11.96
C SER A 108 2.43 -8.03 10.93
N ALA A 109 1.78 -6.89 11.14
CA ALA A 109 1.89 -5.73 10.25
C ALA A 109 2.84 -4.68 10.82
N LEU A 110 3.79 -4.27 9.99
CA LEU A 110 4.73 -3.18 10.18
C LEU A 110 4.70 -2.29 8.92
N TRP A 111 5.59 -1.30 8.87
CA TRP A 111 5.75 -0.43 7.72
C TRP A 111 7.21 -0.23 7.37
N VAL A 112 7.51 -0.25 6.08
CA VAL A 112 8.78 0.25 5.55
C VAL A 112 8.62 1.73 5.24
N ASN A 113 9.49 2.55 5.80
CA ASN A 113 9.62 3.96 5.45
C ASN A 113 10.85 4.11 4.55
N ILE A 114 10.66 4.77 3.41
CA ILE A 114 11.71 5.13 2.45
C ILE A 114 11.70 6.65 2.34
N LEU A 115 12.75 7.30 2.83
CA LEU A 115 12.95 8.74 2.72
C LEU A 115 13.88 9.04 1.55
N ASP A 116 13.37 9.77 0.57
CA ASP A 116 14.10 10.35 -0.55
C ASP A 116 14.53 11.77 -0.17
N VAL A 117 15.84 11.98 -0.04
CA VAL A 117 16.44 13.29 0.22
C VAL A 117 17.13 13.76 -1.08
N PRO A 118 16.62 14.81 -1.74
CA PRO A 118 17.25 15.37 -2.93
C PRO A 118 18.59 16.03 -2.57
N PRO A 119 19.49 16.21 -3.55
CA PRO A 119 20.74 16.92 -3.32
C PRO A 119 20.45 18.40 -3.06
N GLU A 120 21.27 19.03 -2.23
CA GLU A 120 21.23 20.47 -2.08
C GLU A 120 21.62 21.13 -3.41
N GLY A 121 20.78 22.05 -3.90
CA GLY A 121 21.10 22.88 -5.06
C GLY A 121 22.00 24.06 -4.68
N GLU A 122 22.45 24.85 -5.67
CA GLU A 122 23.21 26.08 -5.38
C GLU A 122 22.43 27.03 -4.45
N LEU A 123 23.18 27.68 -3.55
CA LEU A 123 22.76 28.58 -2.48
C LEU A 123 22.16 29.89 -3.02
N ASP A 124 21.05 29.81 -3.75
CA ASP A 124 20.21 30.97 -4.02
C ASP A 124 19.19 31.17 -2.90
N ALA A 125 18.98 32.42 -2.52
CA ALA A 125 18.46 32.81 -1.20
C ALA A 125 16.99 32.44 -0.90
N ASN A 126 16.24 31.79 -1.80
CA ASN A 126 14.85 31.40 -1.57
C ASN A 126 14.47 30.08 -2.26
N LYS A 127 14.84 28.93 -1.68
CA LYS A 127 14.41 27.61 -2.15
C LYS A 127 13.67 26.82 -1.08
N LEU A 128 12.60 26.15 -1.49
CA LEU A 128 11.91 25.15 -0.70
C LEU A 128 12.44 23.76 -1.07
N ASN A 129 13.13 23.11 -0.14
CA ASN A 129 13.55 21.72 -0.29
C ASN A 129 12.46 20.80 0.25
N ILE A 130 12.01 19.85 -0.57
CA ILE A 130 11.00 18.87 -0.21
C ILE A 130 11.67 17.49 -0.19
N ALA A 131 11.68 16.85 0.99
CA ALA A 131 11.99 15.43 1.12
C ALA A 131 10.69 14.63 1.13
N VAL A 132 10.67 13.51 0.40
CA VAL A 132 9.47 12.68 0.26
C VAL A 132 9.68 11.38 1.02
N ARG A 133 8.76 11.05 1.93
CA ARG A 133 8.73 9.75 2.62
C ARG A 133 7.64 8.88 2.03
N THR A 134 8.04 7.85 1.31
CA THR A 134 7.15 6.76 0.89
C THR A 134 7.03 5.75 2.01
N ARG A 135 5.80 5.37 2.35
CA ARG A 135 5.51 4.39 3.39
C ARG A 135 4.68 3.25 2.83
N ILE A 136 5.22 2.04 2.89
CA ILE A 136 4.57 0.83 2.39
C ILE A 136 4.39 -0.20 3.51
N LYS A 137 3.40 -1.08 3.36
CA LYS A 137 3.13 -2.14 4.34
C LYS A 137 4.25 -3.17 4.31
N PHE A 138 4.64 -3.65 5.48
CA PHE A 138 5.53 -4.78 5.67
C PHE A 138 4.77 -5.85 6.45
N PHE A 139 4.56 -7.01 5.86
CA PHE A 139 3.91 -8.13 6.55
C PHE A 139 4.96 -9.16 6.94
N TYR A 140 5.19 -9.32 8.24
CA TYR A 140 5.96 -10.44 8.76
C TYR A 140 5.05 -11.67 8.77
N ARG A 141 5.39 -12.68 7.96
CA ARG A 141 4.63 -13.91 7.77
C ARG A 141 5.39 -15.08 8.41
N PRO A 142 4.94 -15.57 9.58
CA PRO A 142 5.53 -16.73 10.23
C PRO A 142 5.50 -17.99 9.37
N ALA A 143 6.31 -18.95 9.78
CA ALA A 143 6.35 -20.23 9.11
C ALA A 143 5.12 -21.10 9.42
N GLY A 144 4.60 -21.80 8.42
CA GLY A 144 3.55 -22.80 8.62
C GLY A 144 2.11 -22.27 8.75
N LEU A 145 1.86 -21.00 8.42
CA LEU A 145 0.49 -20.50 8.29
C LEU A 145 -0.27 -21.30 7.23
N LYS A 146 -1.51 -21.68 7.55
CA LYS A 146 -2.40 -22.40 6.61
C LYS A 146 -3.10 -21.42 5.69
N GLY A 147 -3.10 -21.71 4.39
CA GLY A 147 -3.71 -20.88 3.35
C GLY A 147 -2.73 -19.84 2.77
N ASP A 148 -3.27 -18.88 2.04
CA ASP A 148 -2.52 -17.79 1.41
C ASP A 148 -3.33 -16.48 1.43
N ALA A 149 -2.70 -15.36 1.08
CA ALA A 149 -3.34 -14.05 1.14
C ALA A 149 -4.54 -13.89 0.18
N ILE A 150 -4.56 -14.62 -0.94
CA ILE A 150 -5.66 -14.57 -1.91
C ILE A 150 -6.85 -15.34 -1.33
N THR A 151 -6.65 -16.59 -0.94
CA THR A 151 -7.71 -17.43 -0.35
C THR A 151 -8.24 -16.81 0.94
N ALA A 152 -7.38 -16.17 1.74
CA ALA A 152 -7.77 -15.40 2.90
C ALA A 152 -8.73 -14.24 2.55
N ALA A 153 -8.37 -13.42 1.56
CA ALA A 153 -9.22 -12.31 1.11
C ALA A 153 -10.58 -12.80 0.55
N GLU A 154 -10.61 -13.95 -0.12
CA GLU A 154 -11.84 -14.54 -0.65
C GLU A 154 -12.73 -15.17 0.42
N SER A 155 -12.16 -15.57 1.56
CA SER A 155 -12.88 -16.14 2.70
C SER A 155 -13.52 -15.09 3.63
N LEU A 156 -13.39 -13.79 3.32
CA LEU A 156 -14.02 -12.73 4.11
C LEU A 156 -15.53 -12.95 4.22
N THR A 157 -16.01 -13.03 5.45
CA THR A 157 -17.44 -13.06 5.71
C THR A 157 -17.92 -11.62 5.89
N TRP A 158 -19.01 -11.26 5.21
CA TRP A 158 -19.55 -9.91 5.24
C TRP A 158 -20.94 -9.90 5.86
N SER A 159 -21.23 -8.84 6.61
CA SER A 159 -22.57 -8.49 7.02
C SER A 159 -22.83 -7.02 6.67
N GLY A 160 -24.08 -6.66 6.39
CA GLY A 160 -24.46 -5.32 5.99
C GLY A 160 -25.67 -4.84 6.77
N ARG A 161 -25.69 -3.57 7.15
CA ARG A 161 -26.84 -2.93 7.78
C ARG A 161 -26.98 -1.49 7.31
N ARG A 162 -28.21 -0.99 7.30
CA ARG A 162 -28.49 0.43 7.09
C ARG A 162 -28.08 1.23 8.33
N VAL A 163 -27.53 2.42 8.12
CA VAL A 163 -27.21 3.41 9.17
C VAL A 163 -27.84 4.75 8.81
N ALA A 164 -27.84 5.71 9.74
CA ALA A 164 -28.56 6.98 9.59
C ALA A 164 -28.20 7.75 8.30
N LYS A 165 -26.94 7.65 7.84
CA LYS A 165 -26.45 8.29 6.60
C LYS A 165 -25.71 7.29 5.70
N GLY A 166 -26.42 6.25 5.27
CA GLY A 166 -25.93 5.28 4.29
C GLY A 166 -25.92 3.85 4.81
N TYR A 167 -24.82 3.14 4.56
CA TYR A 167 -24.69 1.70 4.83
C TYR A 167 -23.38 1.39 5.53
N GLU A 168 -23.43 0.50 6.52
CA GLU A 168 -22.24 -0.08 7.14
C GLU A 168 -22.12 -1.55 6.73
N PHE A 169 -20.95 -1.91 6.21
CA PHE A 169 -20.59 -3.28 5.91
C PHE A 169 -19.46 -3.70 6.83
N THR A 170 -19.66 -4.78 7.58
CA THR A 170 -18.63 -5.33 8.45
C THR A 170 -18.01 -6.56 7.81
N ALA A 171 -16.70 -6.51 7.59
CA ALA A 171 -15.90 -7.65 7.17
C ALA A 171 -15.37 -8.38 8.40
N GLU A 172 -15.47 -9.70 8.39
CA GLU A 172 -14.90 -10.61 9.37
C GLU A 172 -13.81 -11.46 8.70
N ASN A 173 -12.60 -11.35 9.24
CA ASN A 173 -11.43 -12.09 8.79
C ASN A 173 -11.12 -13.19 9.81
N ASN A 174 -11.45 -14.43 9.46
CA ASN A 174 -11.18 -15.61 10.30
C ASN A 174 -9.84 -16.30 9.96
N THR A 175 -8.97 -15.62 9.21
CA THR A 175 -7.71 -16.18 8.70
C THR A 175 -6.50 -15.56 9.39
N PRO A 176 -5.32 -16.20 9.30
CA PRO A 176 -4.09 -15.68 9.89
C PRO A 176 -3.43 -14.55 9.07
N PHE A 177 -4.04 -14.05 8.00
CA PHE A 177 -3.47 -13.05 7.09
C PHE A 177 -4.11 -11.67 7.25
N HIS A 178 -3.35 -10.60 7.03
CA HIS A 178 -3.89 -9.25 6.90
C HIS A 178 -4.50 -9.05 5.52
N ILE A 179 -5.73 -8.52 5.47
CA ILE A 179 -6.42 -8.26 4.20
C ILE A 179 -6.52 -6.76 3.99
N SER A 180 -6.05 -6.29 2.83
CA SER A 180 -6.04 -4.88 2.48
C SER A 180 -7.14 -4.55 1.49
N ILE A 181 -8.16 -3.81 1.93
CA ILE A 181 -9.16 -3.21 1.06
C ILE A 181 -8.62 -1.86 0.58
N ALA A 182 -8.46 -1.69 -0.73
CA ALA A 182 -7.97 -0.45 -1.32
C ALA A 182 -9.03 0.65 -1.31
N ASN A 183 -10.23 0.28 -1.76
CA ASN A 183 -11.38 1.16 -1.84
C ASN A 183 -12.66 0.31 -1.86
N TYR A 184 -13.77 0.97 -1.55
CA TYR A 184 -15.09 0.36 -1.58
C TYR A 184 -16.15 1.42 -1.92
N LYS A 185 -17.28 0.99 -2.48
CA LYS A 185 -18.39 1.83 -2.91
C LYS A 185 -19.73 1.08 -2.90
N LEU A 186 -20.84 1.82 -2.96
CA LEU A 186 -22.18 1.27 -3.08
C LEU A 186 -22.56 1.10 -4.56
N GLY A 187 -22.74 -0.15 -4.99
CA GLY A 187 -23.08 -0.50 -6.36
C GLY A 187 -22.11 0.11 -7.37
N ASP A 188 -22.64 0.78 -8.39
CA ASP A 188 -21.85 1.49 -9.40
C ASP A 188 -21.74 2.99 -9.16
N ASP A 189 -22.24 3.50 -8.03
CA ASP A 189 -22.19 4.92 -7.70
C ASP A 189 -20.79 5.35 -7.28
N ALA A 190 -20.01 5.86 -8.24
CA ALA A 190 -18.64 6.33 -8.03
C ALA A 190 -18.54 7.47 -7.00
N SER A 191 -19.60 8.24 -6.77
CA SER A 191 -19.61 9.32 -5.77
C SER A 191 -19.51 8.80 -4.33
N THR A 192 -19.83 7.52 -4.12
CA THR A 192 -19.77 6.87 -2.82
C THR A 192 -18.42 6.19 -2.54
N GLN A 193 -17.49 6.26 -3.49
CA GLN A 193 -16.20 5.58 -3.37
C GLN A 193 -15.37 6.18 -2.23
N THR A 194 -14.97 5.33 -1.30
CA THR A 194 -14.20 5.69 -0.12
C THR A 194 -12.91 4.87 -0.05
N ALA A 195 -11.86 5.44 0.52
CA ALA A 195 -10.63 4.72 0.81
C ALA A 195 -10.90 3.56 1.77
N GLY A 196 -10.33 2.40 1.48
CA GLY A 196 -10.49 1.21 2.31
C GLY A 196 -9.60 1.22 3.54
N GLY A 197 -9.21 0.02 3.96
CA GLY A 197 -8.38 -0.17 5.14
C GLY A 197 -7.86 -1.59 5.24
N MET A 198 -6.97 -1.79 6.21
CA MET A 198 -6.47 -3.12 6.55
C MET A 198 -7.36 -3.77 7.60
N ILE A 199 -7.70 -5.04 7.38
CA ILE A 199 -8.39 -5.93 8.30
C ILE A 199 -7.32 -6.86 8.87
N ALA A 200 -7.20 -6.90 10.20
CA ALA A 200 -6.19 -7.72 10.87
C ALA A 200 -6.61 -9.21 10.88
N PRO A 201 -5.67 -10.14 11.09
CA PRO A 201 -5.97 -11.54 11.33
C PRO A 201 -6.95 -11.71 12.50
N PHE A 202 -7.92 -12.61 12.35
CA PHE A 202 -8.89 -12.94 13.39
C PHE A 202 -9.64 -11.73 13.96
N SER A 203 -9.96 -10.76 13.09
CA SER A 203 -10.58 -9.49 13.48
C SER A 203 -11.75 -9.12 12.59
N LYS A 204 -12.55 -8.16 13.05
CA LYS A 204 -13.61 -7.54 12.27
C LYS A 204 -13.28 -6.08 11.96
N LYS A 205 -13.81 -5.56 10.85
CA LYS A 205 -13.69 -4.14 10.49
C LYS A 205 -14.95 -3.64 9.79
N ALA A 206 -15.48 -2.53 10.27
CA ALA A 206 -16.60 -1.84 9.66
C ALA A 206 -16.14 -0.86 8.58
N PHE A 207 -16.88 -0.84 7.47
CA PHE A 207 -16.71 0.06 6.33
C PHE A 207 -18.02 0.81 6.10
N VAL A 208 -18.00 2.12 6.32
CA VAL A 208 -19.18 2.97 6.18
C VAL A 208 -19.17 3.61 4.80
N VAL A 209 -20.22 3.38 4.01
CA VAL A 209 -20.49 4.06 2.75
C VAL A 209 -21.53 5.14 3.01
N LYS A 210 -21.12 6.41 2.85
CA LYS A 210 -22.05 7.54 2.95
C LYS A 210 -22.92 7.60 1.70
N SER A 211 -24.23 7.63 1.90
CA SER A 211 -25.20 7.82 0.82
C SER A 211 -26.50 8.36 1.39
N ASP A 212 -27.10 9.32 0.69
CA ASP A 212 -28.44 9.84 1.00
C ASP A 212 -29.55 9.03 0.29
N LYS A 213 -29.16 8.14 -0.64
CA LYS A 213 -30.09 7.28 -1.38
C LYS A 213 -30.38 6.02 -0.58
N THR A 214 -31.66 5.66 -0.51
CA THR A 214 -32.08 4.35 0.01
C THR A 214 -32.14 3.36 -1.14
N VAL A 215 -31.26 2.37 -1.10
CA VAL A 215 -31.17 1.25 -2.03
C VAL A 215 -31.79 0.01 -1.39
N ALA A 216 -32.76 -0.61 -2.08
CA ALA A 216 -33.45 -1.81 -1.58
C ALA A 216 -32.50 -3.01 -1.40
N ASN A 217 -31.58 -3.22 -2.34
CA ASN A 217 -30.58 -4.29 -2.31
C ASN A 217 -29.16 -3.69 -2.41
N PRO A 218 -28.58 -3.19 -1.31
CA PRO A 218 -27.29 -2.55 -1.35
C PRO A 218 -26.19 -3.58 -1.63
N VAL A 219 -25.42 -3.29 -2.68
CA VAL A 219 -24.27 -4.09 -3.09
C VAL A 219 -23.02 -3.32 -2.69
N LEU A 220 -22.16 -3.91 -1.86
CA LEU A 220 -20.82 -3.41 -1.62
C LEU A 220 -19.92 -3.88 -2.76
N LYS A 221 -19.38 -2.96 -3.56
CA LYS A 221 -18.25 -3.27 -4.46
C LYS A 221 -16.96 -2.81 -3.83
N TYR A 222 -15.95 -3.66 -3.81
CA TYR A 222 -14.66 -3.35 -3.18
C TYR A 222 -13.50 -3.96 -3.96
N ASN A 223 -12.32 -3.37 -3.78
CA ASN A 223 -11.07 -3.89 -4.33
C ASN A 223 -10.16 -4.29 -3.18
N TYR A 224 -9.73 -5.55 -3.12
CA TYR A 224 -8.64 -5.95 -2.23
C TYR A 224 -7.30 -5.95 -2.98
N ILE A 225 -6.21 -5.86 -2.23
CA ILE A 225 -4.85 -5.82 -2.76
C ILE A 225 -4.13 -7.12 -2.42
N THR A 226 -3.60 -7.81 -3.43
CA THR A 226 -2.82 -9.06 -3.28
C THR A 226 -1.40 -8.79 -2.75
N ASP A 227 -0.65 -9.85 -2.45
CA ASP A 227 0.77 -9.75 -2.07
C ASP A 227 1.64 -9.07 -3.14
N LEU A 228 1.30 -9.26 -4.42
CA LEU A 228 1.97 -8.63 -5.56
C LEU A 228 1.51 -7.18 -5.82
N GLY A 229 0.61 -6.64 -5.00
CA GLY A 229 0.09 -5.29 -5.15
C GLY A 229 -1.01 -5.14 -6.22
N ALA A 230 -1.53 -6.25 -6.76
CA ALA A 230 -2.61 -6.22 -7.74
C ALA A 230 -3.97 -5.95 -7.07
N TYR A 231 -4.83 -5.22 -7.77
CA TYR A 231 -6.19 -4.93 -7.33
C TYR A 231 -7.13 -6.02 -7.86
N VAL A 232 -7.93 -6.60 -6.97
CA VAL A 232 -8.93 -7.59 -7.33
C VAL A 232 -10.30 -7.11 -6.88
N ALA A 233 -11.20 -6.95 -7.85
CA ALA A 233 -12.57 -6.53 -7.63
C ALA A 233 -13.43 -7.68 -7.10
N LYS A 234 -14.23 -7.38 -6.08
CA LYS A 234 -15.25 -8.28 -5.52
C LYS A 234 -16.51 -7.48 -5.20
N GLU A 235 -17.60 -8.21 -5.04
CA GLU A 235 -18.85 -7.65 -4.56
C GLU A 235 -19.45 -8.50 -3.45
N TYR A 236 -20.16 -7.85 -2.54
CA TYR A 236 -20.99 -8.49 -1.54
C TYR A 236 -22.40 -7.92 -1.64
N ARG A 237 -23.40 -8.80 -1.72
CA ARG A 237 -24.82 -8.44 -1.77
C ARG A 237 -25.39 -8.65 -0.39
N ALA A 238 -25.75 -7.57 0.29
CA ALA A 238 -26.36 -7.70 1.61
C ALA A 238 -27.78 -8.25 1.46
N SER A 239 -28.06 -9.37 2.12
CA SER A 239 -29.43 -9.74 2.49
C SER A 239 -29.81 -8.90 3.71
N MET A 240 -30.41 -7.72 3.47
CA MET A 240 -30.98 -6.89 4.53
C MET A 240 -32.45 -7.21 4.76
#